data_AF-A0A7J6A177-F1
#
_entry.id   AF-A0A7J6A177-F1
#
_cell.length_a   1.000
_cell.length_b   1.000
_cell.length_c   1.000
_cell.angle_alpha   90.00
_cell.angle_beta   90.00
_cell.angle_gamma   90.00
#
_symmetry.space_group_name_H-M   'P 1'
#
loop_
_entity.id
_entity.type
_entity.pdbx_description
1 polymer ?
#
loop_
_entity_poly.entity_id
_entity_poly.type
_entity_poly.pdbx_seq_one_letter_code
_entity_poly.pdbx_strand_id
1 'polypeptide(L)'
;MSKALIVNDIITDQECNLMCLTETWVKPNEYIALNEASPPGYSYVHQPRSTGRGGGIGLIHSENLIVTQKYSHKFNSFEILYTSVNPI
;
A
#
# COMPACT_ATOMS: atom_id res chain seq x y z
N MET A 1 -3.51 15.03 13.19
CA MET A 1 -4.05 13.88 12.45
C MET A 1 -2.92 13.27 11.63
N SER A 2 -2.66 11.96 11.78
CA SER A 2 -1.67 11.25 10.96
C SER A 2 -2.15 11.22 9.51
N LYS A 3 -1.24 11.33 8.53
CA LYS A 3 -1.61 11.18 7.11
C LYS A 3 -2.21 9.79 6.82
N ALA A 4 -1.79 8.78 7.59
CA ALA A 4 -2.36 7.44 7.50
C ALA A 4 -3.86 7.43 7.83
N LEU A 5 -4.29 8.13 8.88
CA LEU A 5 -5.72 8.20 9.23
C LEU A 5 -6.55 8.88 8.14
N ILE A 6 -6.01 9.87 7.43
CA ILE A 6 -6.70 10.47 6.28
C ILE A 6 -6.91 9.43 5.17
N VAL A 7 -5.91 8.56 4.91
CA VAL A 7 -6.07 7.47 3.95
C VAL A 7 -7.13 6.48 4.41
N ASN A 8 -7.16 6.15 5.70
CA ASN A 8 -8.17 5.28 6.29
C ASN A 8 -9.59 5.84 6.11
N ASP A 9 -9.79 7.12 6.45
CA ASP A 9 -11.06 7.82 6.32
C ASP A 9 -11.51 7.83 4.85
N ILE A 10 -10.61 8.13 3.91
CA ILE A 10 -10.92 8.10 2.47
C ILE A 10 -11.34 6.70 2.01
N ILE A 11 -10.64 5.65 2.44
CA ILE A 11 -11.00 4.27 2.06
C ILE A 11 -12.40 3.92 2.59
N THR A 12 -12.69 4.30 3.83
CA THR A 12 -13.97 4.00 4.49
C THR A 12 -15.11 4.80 3.87
N ASP A 13 -14.96 6.12 3.76
CA ASP A 13 -16.01 7.04 3.30
C ASP A 13 -16.35 6.85 1.83
N GLN A 14 -15.39 6.39 1.01
CA GLN A 14 -15.58 6.18 -0.42
C GLN A 14 -15.80 4.70 -0.79
N GLU A 15 -15.86 3.80 0.21
CA GLU A 15 -15.93 2.35 0.00
C GLU A 15 -14.86 1.84 -0.99
N CYS A 16 -13.65 2.43 -0.93
CA CYS A 16 -12.61 2.23 -1.93
C CYS A 16 -11.98 0.84 -1.78
N ASN A 17 -12.32 -0.11 -2.67
CA ASN A 17 -11.81 -1.47 -2.55
C ASN A 17 -10.31 -1.61 -2.88
N LEU A 18 -9.70 -0.63 -3.56
CA LEU A 18 -8.31 -0.69 -4.01
C LEU A 18 -7.68 0.72 -4.05
N MET A 19 -6.71 0.98 -3.18
CA MET A 19 -6.01 2.26 -3.05
C MET A 19 -4.51 2.08 -3.35
N CYS A 20 -4.05 2.64 -4.45
CA CYS A 20 -2.62 2.70 -4.79
C CYS A 20 -1.99 3.98 -4.24
N LEU A 21 -0.88 3.83 -3.52
CA LEU A 21 -0.14 4.93 -2.89
C LEU A 21 1.29 4.99 -3.42
N THR A 22 1.76 6.19 -3.72
CA THR A 22 3.15 6.50 -4.07
C THR A 22 3.73 7.45 -3.04
N GLU A 23 5.06 7.50 -2.92
CA GLU A 23 5.74 8.34 -1.93
C GLU A 23 5.22 8.04 -0.51
N THR A 24 5.16 6.76 -0.15
CA THR A 24 4.69 6.34 1.18
C THR A 24 5.68 6.66 2.29
N TRP A 25 6.99 6.71 1.97
CA TRP A 25 8.09 6.96 2.90
C TRP A 25 8.15 5.97 4.07
N VAL A 26 7.42 4.86 3.98
CA VAL A 26 7.42 3.78 4.96
C VAL A 26 8.69 2.96 4.76
N LYS A 27 9.49 2.80 5.81
CA LYS A 27 10.74 2.04 5.72
C LYS A 27 10.51 0.54 5.72
N PRO A 28 11.50 -0.27 5.29
CA PRO A 28 11.46 -1.71 5.53
C PRO A 28 11.25 -2.00 7.02
N ASN A 29 10.31 -2.90 7.32
CA ASN A 29 9.91 -3.31 8.68
C ASN A 29 9.18 -2.26 9.54
N GLU A 30 8.79 -1.12 8.97
CA GLU A 30 7.86 -0.19 9.64
C GLU A 30 6.43 -0.47 9.14
N TYR A 31 5.52 -0.82 10.07
CA TYR A 31 4.14 -1.19 9.71
C TYR A 31 3.07 -0.27 10.31
N ILE A 32 3.44 0.59 11.26
CA ILE A 32 2.48 1.42 12.01
C ILE A 32 1.64 2.29 11.06
N ALA A 33 2.27 3.01 10.15
CA ALA A 33 1.57 3.88 9.21
C ALA A 33 0.66 3.10 8.23
N LEU A 34 1.04 1.88 7.83
CA LEU A 34 0.23 1.03 6.95
C LEU A 34 -0.97 0.45 7.69
N ASN A 35 -0.76 0.03 8.95
CA ASN A 35 -1.84 -0.43 9.83
C ASN A 35 -2.83 0.68 10.14
N GLU A 36 -2.36 1.90 10.43
CA GLU A 36 -3.25 3.06 10.63
C GLU A 36 -4.02 3.40 9.36
N ALA A 37 -3.39 3.29 8.18
CA ALA A 37 -4.00 3.62 6.90
C ALA A 37 -5.02 2.58 6.40
N SER A 38 -4.98 1.36 6.95
CA SER A 38 -5.82 0.25 6.49
C SER A 38 -6.99 0.04 7.46
N PRO A 39 -8.24 0.29 7.03
CA PRO A 39 -9.40 0.00 7.85
C PRO A 39 -9.57 -1.51 8.13
N PRO A 40 -10.39 -1.90 9.11
CA PRO A 40 -10.76 -3.31 9.29
C PRO A 40 -11.34 -3.92 8.00
N GLY A 41 -10.95 -5.16 7.68
CA GLY A 41 -11.34 -5.84 6.44
C GLY A 41 -10.52 -5.43 5.20
N TYR A 42 -9.39 -4.75 5.41
CA TYR A 42 -8.42 -4.41 4.37
C TYR A 42 -7.05 -5.01 4.70
N SER A 43 -6.36 -5.43 3.65
CA SER A 43 -4.97 -5.87 3.67
C SER A 43 -4.11 -4.96 2.79
N TYR A 44 -2.80 -5.05 2.92
CA TYR A 44 -1.89 -4.24 2.12
C TYR A 44 -0.65 -4.97 1.64
N VAL A 45 -0.13 -4.50 0.50
CA VAL A 45 1.19 -4.87 -0.03
C VAL A 45 2.01 -3.59 -0.14
N HIS A 46 3.27 -3.61 0.28
CA HIS A 46 4.14 -2.45 0.15
C HIS A 46 5.53 -2.83 -0.37
N GLN A 47 6.12 -1.92 -1.14
CA GLN A 47 7.48 -2.01 -1.63
C GLN A 47 8.21 -0.74 -1.19
N PRO A 48 8.94 -0.78 -0.06
CA PRO A 48 9.67 0.37 0.44
C PRO A 48 10.89 0.66 -0.44
N ARG A 49 11.32 1.93 -0.48
CA ARG A 49 12.59 2.30 -1.11
C ARG A 49 13.75 1.79 -0.26
N SER A 50 14.71 1.11 -0.88
CA SER A 50 15.84 0.52 -0.16
C SER A 50 16.90 1.53 0.28
N THR A 51 17.09 2.61 -0.49
CA THR A 51 18.17 3.59 -0.28
C THR A 51 17.75 4.98 -0.76
N GLY A 52 18.39 6.02 -0.22
CA GLY A 52 18.11 7.42 -0.60
C GLY A 52 17.02 8.09 0.24
N ARG A 53 16.46 9.19 -0.28
CA ARG A 53 15.42 9.98 0.39
C ARG A 53 14.08 9.77 -0.31
N GLY A 54 13.02 9.55 0.49
CA GLY A 54 11.65 9.40 0.00
C GLY A 54 11.39 8.12 -0.80
N GLY A 55 10.34 8.15 -1.61
CA GLY A 55 9.87 7.02 -2.41
C GLY A 55 9.03 6.01 -1.63
N GLY A 56 8.95 4.81 -2.18
CA GLY A 56 8.12 3.73 -1.66
C GLY A 56 6.70 3.77 -2.20
N ILE A 57 6.14 2.59 -2.43
CA ILE A 57 4.79 2.39 -2.95
C ILE A 57 4.03 1.41 -2.07
N GLY A 58 2.70 1.57 -2.05
CA GLY A 58 1.79 0.73 -1.29
C GLY A 58 0.50 0.48 -2.06
N LEU A 59 -0.13 -0.64 -1.77
CA LEU A 59 -1.44 -1.02 -2.24
C LEU A 59 -2.25 -1.46 -1.04
N ILE A 60 -3.29 -0.72 -0.68
CA ILE A 60 -4.28 -1.13 0.32
C ILE A 60 -5.48 -1.67 -0.44
N HIS A 61 -6.01 -2.82 -0.05
CA HIS A 61 -7.08 -3.49 -0.77
C HIS A 61 -8.05 -4.18 0.18
N SER A 62 -9.32 -4.26 -0.21
CA SER A 62 -10.32 -5.02 0.53
C SER A 62 -9.92 -6.49 0.57
N GLU A 63 -10.20 -7.16 1.69
CA GLU A 63 -10.04 -8.61 1.83
C GLU A 63 -11.01 -9.40 0.95
N ASN A 64 -12.02 -8.75 0.35
CA ASN A 64 -12.87 -9.33 -0.70
C ASN A 64 -12.17 -9.49 -2.07
N LEU A 65 -10.90 -9.06 -2.17
CA LEU A 65 -10.08 -9.19 -3.36
C LEU A 65 -8.89 -10.10 -3.08
N ILE A 66 -8.67 -11.04 -3.99
CA ILE A 66 -7.45 -11.85 -4.06
C ILE A 66 -6.39 -11.04 -4.80
N VAL A 67 -5.48 -10.45 -4.04
CA VAL A 67 -4.32 -9.74 -4.57
C VAL A 67 -3.10 -10.66 -4.54
N THR A 68 -2.52 -10.94 -5.72
CA THR A 68 -1.31 -11.76 -5.83
C THR A 68 -0.20 -10.95 -6.46
N GLN A 69 0.89 -10.73 -5.73
CA GLN A 69 2.09 -10.11 -6.26
C GLN A 69 2.81 -11.09 -7.20
N LYS A 70 2.94 -10.72 -8.48
CA LYS A 70 3.43 -11.63 -9.52
C LYS A 70 4.96 -11.63 -9.66
N TYR A 71 5.62 -10.48 -9.53
CA TYR A 71 7.09 -10.33 -9.44
C TYR A 71 7.42 -8.89 -8.99
N SER A 72 8.41 -8.70 -8.10
CA SER A 72 9.02 -7.38 -7.89
C SER A 72 10.40 -7.31 -8.55
N HIS A 73 10.54 -6.43 -9.53
CA HIS A 73 11.85 -6.01 -10.01
C HIS A 73 12.31 -4.83 -9.16
N LYS A 74 13.60 -4.80 -8.84
CA LYS A 74 14.22 -3.66 -8.16
C LYS A 74 14.87 -2.78 -9.20
N PHE A 75 14.43 -1.53 -9.27
CA PHE A 75 15.08 -0.50 -10.07
C PHE A 75 15.71 0.53 -9.14
N ASN A 76 16.80 1.15 -9.58
CA ASN A 76 17.48 2.18 -8.78
C ASN A 76 16.75 3.53 -8.85
N SER A 77 15.98 3.76 -9.91
CA SER A 77 15.30 5.03 -10.18
C SER A 77 13.85 5.09 -9.70
N PHE A 78 13.16 3.95 -9.57
CA PHE A 78 11.75 3.89 -9.17
C PHE A 78 11.39 2.56 -8.49
N GLU A 79 10.26 2.53 -7.79
CA GLU A 79 9.65 1.31 -7.25
C GLU A 79 8.51 0.83 -8.16
N ILE A 80 8.33 -0.49 -8.27
CA ILE A 80 7.21 -1.10 -9.00
C ILE A 80 6.52 -2.17 -8.15
N LEU A 81 5.19 -2.18 -8.18
CA LEU A 81 4.36 -3.22 -7.60
C LEU A 81 3.50 -3.81 -8.71
N TYR A 82 3.81 -5.04 -9.11
CA TYR A 82 3.07 -5.76 -10.14
C TYR A 82 2.20 -6.84 -9.50
N THR A 83 0.89 -6.60 -9.46
CA THR A 83 -0.10 -7.46 -8.81
C THR A 83 -1.23 -7.82 -9.77
N SER A 84 -1.74 -9.05 -9.66
CA SER A 84 -3.06 -9.39 -10.20
C SER A 84 -4.11 -9.22 -9.12
N VAL A 85 -5.27 -8.71 -9.49
CA VAL A 85 -6.42 -8.51 -8.59
C VAL A 85 -7.58 -9.32 -9.15
N ASN A 86 -8.16 -10.19 -8.33
CA ASN A 86 -9.35 -10.97 -8.68
C ASN A 86 -10.39 -10.85 -7.56
N PRO A 87 -11.68 -10.86 -7.87
CA PRO A 87 -12.72 -11.09 -6.85
C PRO A 87 -12.51 -12.44 -6.16
N ILE A 88 -12.93 -12.56 -4.89
CA ILE A 88 -13.13 -13.86 -4.24
C ILE A 88 -14.29 -14.61 -4.93
#